data_AF-A0A9D4PTF4-F1
#
_entry.id   AF-A0A9D4PTF4-F1
#
_cell.length_a   1.000
_cell.length_b   1.000
_cell.length_c   1.000
_cell.angle_alpha   90.00
_cell.angle_beta   90.00
_cell.angle_gamma   90.00
#
_symmetry.space_group_name_H-M   'P 1'
#
loop_
_entity.id
_entity.type
_entity.pdbx_description
1 polymer ?
#
loop_
_entity_poly.entity_id
_entity_poly.type
_entity_poly.pdbx_seq_one_letter_code
_entity_poly.pdbx_strand_id
1 'polypeptide(L)'
;MLTTGKLSADALPDDLASSDFLLGMEFAGLDEHGRRVMGIVPVQGLATAVAVDPTFLWEVPETWSLQQAATVPMVYATAYYALLVHGHMRPGESVLIHSGSGGVGQAAISIALSMGCTVFTTVGVDLVLNSLAEDKLQASIRCLATHGRFLEIGKVDMSNDSPLKMSVFLKGVTFHGVVFEHLHGDAVSEVEERRLVAEYIRAGIASGAVRPLDAILFPHDQMEDAFRFMASGKHIGKIVLELLRDGLIENQTAEAFETVMKIKINGTRHLDELSRKMCPELDHFVAFSSLSSGVGNVGQTNYGYANSAMERICEIRAAQGLPGMAIQWGAIADVGAFHDKMGDDATIAGSVPQRISSCIALMDLFLNQHHPVVSSCVKADVATEINRNKGGIVEVIARILGVKEPSRLNPATSLGELGMDSLMAVEVRQAIERHISLTLSMKEIRQLTIEGLQKLSQGTTASKHS
;
A
#
# COMPACT_ATOMS: atom_id res chain seq x y z
N MET A 1 0.95 50.36 -18.16
CA MET A 1 1.68 49.11 -17.87
C MET A 1 1.36 48.12 -18.98
N LEU A 2 2.35 47.38 -19.47
CA LEU A 2 2.22 46.45 -20.60
C LEU A 2 2.12 45.00 -20.08
N THR A 3 1.13 44.22 -20.54
CA THR A 3 0.92 42.82 -20.13
C THR A 3 0.86 41.88 -21.35
N THR A 4 1.27 40.62 -21.15
CA THR A 4 1.39 39.62 -22.23
C THR A 4 0.46 38.44 -21.99
N GLY A 5 -0.31 38.03 -23.01
CA GLY A 5 -1.07 36.77 -23.04
C GLY A 5 -0.58 35.85 -24.17
N LYS A 6 -0.58 34.52 -23.97
CA LYS A 6 -0.25 33.52 -25.00
C LYS A 6 -1.53 33.12 -25.75
N LEU A 7 -1.65 33.48 -27.01
CA LEU A 7 -2.62 32.95 -27.98
C LEU A 7 -1.86 32.51 -29.24
N SER A 8 -2.29 31.43 -29.90
CA SER A 8 -1.69 31.00 -31.17
C SER A 8 -2.10 31.95 -32.30
N ALA A 9 -1.21 32.15 -33.27
CA ALA A 9 -1.44 33.03 -34.42
C ALA A 9 -2.75 32.72 -35.19
N ASP A 10 -3.21 31.47 -35.15
CA ASP A 10 -4.42 30.99 -35.84
C ASP A 10 -5.75 31.53 -35.27
N ALA A 11 -5.73 32.27 -34.16
CA ALA A 11 -6.92 32.83 -33.52
C ALA A 11 -7.26 34.27 -33.96
N LEU A 12 -6.48 34.85 -34.87
CA LEU A 12 -6.64 36.24 -35.32
C LEU A 12 -7.50 36.32 -36.60
N PRO A 13 -8.39 37.32 -36.73
CA PRO A 13 -9.12 37.59 -37.98
C PRO A 13 -8.19 37.88 -39.16
N ASP A 14 -8.59 37.49 -40.38
CA ASP A 14 -7.77 37.53 -41.61
C ASP A 14 -7.24 38.92 -42.01
N ASP A 15 -7.86 40.01 -41.55
CA ASP A 15 -7.43 41.39 -41.82
C ASP A 15 -6.20 41.82 -41.00
N LEU A 16 -6.01 41.21 -39.82
CA LEU A 16 -4.94 41.52 -38.88
C LEU A 16 -3.65 40.74 -39.14
N ALA A 17 -3.72 39.63 -39.88
CA ALA A 17 -2.57 38.78 -40.22
C ALA A 17 -1.48 39.47 -41.08
N SER A 18 -1.77 40.65 -41.63
CA SER A 18 -0.85 41.44 -42.47
C SER A 18 0.00 42.48 -41.72
N SER A 19 -0.22 42.63 -40.41
CA SER A 19 0.47 43.62 -39.56
C SER A 19 1.67 43.00 -38.83
N ASP A 20 2.86 43.61 -38.94
CA ASP A 20 4.09 43.18 -38.22
C ASP A 20 3.98 43.30 -36.68
N PHE A 21 2.94 43.96 -36.16
CA PHE A 21 2.76 44.26 -34.73
C PHE A 21 1.50 43.58 -34.17
N LEU A 22 1.60 42.30 -33.78
CA LEU A 22 0.46 41.49 -33.31
C LEU A 22 0.35 41.34 -31.79
N LEU A 23 1.24 41.97 -31.02
CA LEU A 23 1.38 41.68 -29.58
C LEU A 23 0.64 42.69 -28.69
N GLY A 24 0.02 42.16 -27.62
CA GLY A 24 -0.66 42.92 -26.57
C GLY A 24 -2.14 43.13 -26.86
N MET A 25 -2.98 42.76 -25.90
CA MET A 25 -4.44 42.81 -26.05
C MET A 25 -5.15 43.48 -24.86
N GLU A 26 -4.42 43.89 -23.83
CA GLU A 26 -4.98 44.62 -22.69
C GLU A 26 -3.97 45.64 -22.18
N PHE A 27 -4.45 46.66 -21.47
CA PHE A 27 -3.62 47.72 -20.91
C PHE A 27 -4.26 48.38 -19.69
N ALA A 28 -3.44 49.12 -18.94
CA ALA A 28 -3.90 50.14 -17.99
C ALA A 28 -2.99 51.38 -18.03
N GLY A 29 -3.60 52.57 -18.00
CA GLY A 29 -2.93 53.85 -18.20
C GLY A 29 -3.79 55.06 -17.87
N LEU A 30 -3.47 56.19 -18.50
CA LEU A 30 -4.23 57.44 -18.40
C LEU A 30 -4.82 57.77 -19.77
N ASP A 31 -6.02 58.34 -19.79
CA ASP A 31 -6.60 58.90 -21.01
C ASP A 31 -6.12 60.35 -21.26
N GLU A 32 -6.62 60.95 -22.35
CA GLU A 32 -6.29 62.34 -22.74
C GLU A 32 -6.72 63.41 -21.72
N HIS A 33 -7.60 63.06 -20.79
CA HIS A 33 -8.08 63.92 -19.71
C HIS A 33 -7.41 63.60 -18.37
N GLY A 34 -6.42 62.70 -18.35
CA GLY A 34 -5.69 62.30 -17.15
C GLY A 34 -6.47 61.33 -16.25
N ARG A 35 -7.58 60.77 -16.70
CA ARG A 35 -8.35 59.77 -15.95
C ARG A 35 -7.67 58.41 -16.04
N ARG A 36 -7.75 57.63 -14.96
CA ARG A 36 -7.15 56.30 -14.87
C ARG A 36 -8.06 55.28 -15.56
N VAL A 37 -7.55 54.62 -16.59
CA VAL A 37 -8.34 53.70 -17.42
C VAL A 37 -7.64 52.37 -17.65
N MET A 38 -8.44 51.33 -17.87
CA MET A 38 -8.00 49.99 -18.29
C MET A 38 -8.88 49.51 -19.44
N GLY A 39 -8.34 48.70 -20.35
CA GLY A 39 -9.12 48.29 -21.52
C GLY A 39 -8.53 47.11 -22.29
N ILE A 40 -9.29 46.69 -23.30
CA ILE A 40 -8.93 45.62 -24.24
C ILE A 40 -8.72 46.23 -25.63
N VAL A 41 -7.70 45.76 -26.32
CA VAL A 41 -7.46 46.05 -27.75
C VAL A 41 -7.24 44.74 -28.50
N PRO A 42 -7.61 44.65 -29.79
CA PRO A 42 -7.47 43.42 -30.55
C PRO A 42 -6.00 43.01 -30.73
N VAL A 43 -5.10 43.97 -30.95
CA VAL A 43 -3.64 43.82 -31.06
C VAL A 43 -2.96 45.14 -30.68
N GLN A 44 -1.62 45.18 -30.69
CA GLN A 44 -0.81 46.40 -30.48
C GLN A 44 -0.96 47.04 -29.09
N GLY A 45 -1.47 46.30 -28.10
CA GLY A 45 -1.56 46.75 -26.71
C GLY A 45 -0.20 46.90 -26.02
N LEU A 46 0.87 46.29 -26.57
CA LEU A 46 2.26 46.51 -26.12
C LEU A 46 2.83 47.84 -26.66
N ALA A 47 2.19 48.97 -26.33
CA ALA A 47 2.55 50.29 -26.83
C ALA A 47 2.49 51.39 -25.75
N THR A 48 3.16 52.52 -25.99
CA THR A 48 3.11 53.69 -25.09
C THR A 48 1.80 54.47 -25.17
N ALA A 49 1.12 54.39 -26.32
CA ALA A 49 -0.21 54.95 -26.56
C ALA A 49 -1.02 53.95 -27.39
N VAL A 50 -2.31 53.84 -27.11
CA VAL A 50 -3.19 52.86 -27.75
C VAL A 50 -4.51 53.53 -28.10
N ALA A 51 -5.00 53.33 -29.31
CA ALA A 51 -6.37 53.67 -29.68
C ALA A 51 -7.28 52.52 -29.26
N VAL A 52 -8.34 52.83 -28.52
CA VAL A 52 -9.21 51.83 -27.89
C VAL A 52 -10.67 52.14 -28.22
N ASP A 53 -11.45 51.09 -28.47
CA ASP A 53 -12.90 51.21 -28.57
C ASP A 53 -13.46 51.59 -27.18
N PRO A 54 -14.23 52.69 -27.06
CA PRO A 54 -14.85 53.09 -25.78
C PRO A 54 -15.68 51.99 -25.10
N THR A 55 -16.18 51.01 -25.86
CA THR A 55 -16.95 49.86 -25.37
C THR A 55 -16.10 48.91 -24.51
N PHE A 56 -14.80 48.81 -24.82
CA PHE A 56 -13.82 47.98 -24.13
C PHE A 56 -12.87 48.82 -23.26
N LEU A 57 -13.34 49.98 -22.80
CA LEU A 57 -12.63 50.89 -21.92
C LEU A 57 -13.40 51.08 -20.61
N TRP A 58 -12.72 50.88 -19.49
CA TRP A 58 -13.29 51.03 -18.16
C TRP A 58 -12.43 51.95 -17.29
N GLU A 59 -13.08 52.71 -16.41
CA GLU A 59 -12.40 53.51 -15.41
C GLU A 59 -11.81 52.63 -14.32
N VAL A 60 -10.57 52.92 -13.90
CA VAL A 60 -9.89 52.18 -12.84
C VAL A 60 -10.35 52.73 -11.49
N PRO A 61 -10.90 51.88 -10.60
CA PRO A 61 -11.29 52.30 -9.25
C PRO A 61 -10.15 52.96 -8.48
N GLU A 62 -10.47 53.97 -7.66
CA GLU A 62 -9.47 54.68 -6.84
C GLU A 62 -8.68 53.74 -5.93
N THR A 63 -9.31 52.66 -5.46
CA THR A 63 -8.71 51.66 -4.57
C THR A 63 -7.69 50.75 -5.25
N TRP A 64 -7.66 50.71 -6.58
CA TRP A 64 -6.74 49.85 -7.33
C TRP A 64 -5.53 50.64 -7.80
N SER A 65 -4.36 50.02 -7.85
CA SER A 65 -3.22 50.54 -8.61
C SER A 65 -3.38 50.27 -10.11
N LEU A 66 -2.65 51.00 -10.97
CA LEU A 66 -2.63 50.69 -12.42
C LEU A 66 -2.03 49.30 -12.71
N GLN A 67 -1.17 48.79 -11.83
CA GLN A 67 -0.62 47.44 -11.95
C GLN A 67 -1.71 46.37 -11.73
N GLN A 68 -2.53 46.52 -10.69
CA GLN A 68 -3.66 45.62 -10.45
C GLN A 68 -4.71 45.74 -11.55
N ALA A 69 -5.00 46.96 -12.01
CA ALA A 69 -5.95 47.18 -13.08
C ALA A 69 -5.54 46.50 -14.40
N ALA A 70 -4.23 46.43 -14.69
CA ALA A 70 -3.74 45.80 -15.91
C ALA A 70 -3.99 44.28 -15.99
N THR A 71 -4.31 43.61 -14.87
CA THR A 71 -4.51 42.15 -14.86
C THR A 71 -5.98 41.73 -15.03
N VAL A 72 -6.90 42.69 -15.16
CA VAL A 72 -8.35 42.44 -15.10
C VAL A 72 -9.01 42.28 -16.47
N PRO A 73 -8.78 43.16 -17.47
CA PRO A 73 -9.63 43.25 -18.64
C PRO A 73 -9.78 41.93 -19.39
N MET A 74 -8.68 41.31 -19.82
CA MET A 74 -8.76 40.12 -20.67
C MET A 74 -9.32 38.91 -19.92
N VAL A 75 -8.87 38.68 -18.69
CA VAL A 75 -9.23 37.47 -17.92
C VAL A 75 -10.69 37.49 -17.48
N TYR A 76 -11.21 38.64 -17.02
CA TYR A 76 -12.60 38.77 -16.63
C TYR A 76 -13.53 38.86 -17.83
N ALA A 77 -13.16 39.58 -18.90
CA ALA A 77 -13.97 39.62 -20.12
C ALA A 77 -14.13 38.21 -20.72
N THR A 78 -13.04 37.43 -20.79
CA THR A 78 -13.09 36.04 -21.27
C THR A 78 -14.00 35.18 -20.39
N ALA A 79 -13.87 35.28 -19.06
CA ALA A 79 -14.67 34.49 -18.14
C ALA A 79 -16.17 34.87 -18.17
N TYR A 80 -16.52 36.16 -18.21
CA TYR A 80 -17.90 36.61 -18.35
C TYR A 80 -18.52 36.21 -19.69
N TYR A 81 -17.76 36.37 -20.78
CA TYR A 81 -18.21 35.98 -22.11
C TYR A 81 -18.49 34.47 -22.19
N ALA A 82 -17.57 33.65 -21.67
CA ALA A 82 -17.75 32.19 -21.67
C ALA A 82 -18.88 31.73 -20.74
N LEU A 83 -18.92 32.20 -19.48
CA LEU A 83 -19.84 31.67 -18.47
C LEU A 83 -21.26 32.26 -18.58
N LEU A 84 -21.39 33.58 -18.79
CA LEU A 84 -22.69 34.26 -18.70
C LEU A 84 -23.29 34.50 -20.09
N VAL A 85 -22.49 34.95 -21.06
CA VAL A 85 -22.98 35.29 -22.40
C VAL A 85 -23.26 34.03 -23.22
N HIS A 86 -22.31 33.09 -23.29
CA HIS A 86 -22.47 31.83 -24.04
C HIS A 86 -22.97 30.69 -23.18
N GLY A 87 -22.42 30.52 -21.97
CA GLY A 87 -22.76 29.43 -21.08
C GLY A 87 -24.09 29.59 -20.35
N HIS A 88 -24.64 30.81 -20.32
CA HIS A 88 -25.88 31.15 -19.62
C HIS A 88 -25.96 30.60 -18.18
N MET A 89 -24.83 30.55 -17.47
CA MET A 89 -24.70 30.00 -16.12
C MET A 89 -25.67 30.67 -15.15
N ARG A 90 -26.39 29.86 -14.35
CA ARG A 90 -27.39 30.34 -13.40
C ARG A 90 -26.91 30.25 -11.96
N PRO A 91 -27.43 31.11 -11.05
CA PRO A 91 -27.09 31.02 -9.63
C PRO A 91 -27.40 29.65 -9.03
N GLY A 92 -26.48 29.13 -8.21
CA GLY A 92 -26.63 27.83 -7.55
C GLY A 92 -26.28 26.60 -8.40
N GLU A 93 -25.95 26.75 -9.68
CA GLU A 93 -25.50 25.63 -10.52
C GLU A 93 -24.09 25.15 -10.14
N SER A 94 -23.69 23.99 -10.66
CA SER A 94 -22.34 23.46 -10.49
C SER A 94 -21.50 23.68 -11.73
N VAL A 95 -20.24 24.08 -11.57
CA VAL A 95 -19.31 24.34 -12.68
C VAL A 95 -17.95 23.72 -12.42
N LEU A 96 -17.35 23.11 -13.46
CA LEU A 96 -15.97 22.62 -13.44
C LEU A 96 -15.06 23.61 -14.19
N ILE A 97 -14.12 24.23 -13.46
CA ILE A 97 -13.18 25.22 -13.98
C ILE A 97 -11.79 24.59 -14.03
N HIS A 98 -11.29 24.29 -15.22
CA HIS A 98 -9.93 23.77 -15.38
C HIS A 98 -8.86 24.85 -15.18
N SER A 99 -7.68 24.45 -14.70
CA SER A 99 -6.53 25.34 -14.46
C SER A 99 -6.87 26.55 -13.55
N GLY A 100 -7.48 26.29 -12.39
CA GLY A 100 -7.92 27.33 -11.45
C GLY A 100 -6.80 28.25 -10.95
N SER A 101 -5.54 27.85 -11.06
CA SER A 101 -4.38 28.68 -10.74
C SER A 101 -4.03 29.71 -11.82
N GLY A 102 -4.56 29.59 -13.05
CA GLY A 102 -4.32 30.54 -14.14
C GLY A 102 -5.23 31.77 -14.07
N GLY A 103 -4.88 32.86 -14.76
CA GLY A 103 -5.61 34.14 -14.70
C GLY A 103 -7.10 34.03 -15.03
N VAL A 104 -7.45 33.39 -16.16
CA VAL A 104 -8.85 33.14 -16.54
C VAL A 104 -9.54 32.21 -15.53
N GLY A 105 -8.83 31.19 -15.03
CA GLY A 105 -9.34 30.26 -14.03
C GLY A 105 -9.73 30.97 -12.73
N GLN A 106 -8.86 31.84 -12.22
CA GLN A 106 -9.14 32.64 -11.02
C GLN A 106 -10.33 33.59 -11.22
N ALA A 107 -10.40 34.28 -12.36
CA ALA A 107 -11.53 35.15 -12.70
C ALA A 107 -12.84 34.35 -12.78
N ALA A 108 -12.84 33.20 -13.45
CA ALA A 108 -14.00 32.31 -13.57
C ALA A 108 -14.46 31.78 -12.21
N ILE A 109 -13.53 31.37 -11.33
CA ILE A 109 -13.85 30.94 -9.96
C ILE A 109 -14.50 32.09 -9.19
N SER A 110 -13.93 33.30 -9.25
CA SER A 110 -14.48 34.49 -8.60
C SER A 110 -15.91 34.78 -9.06
N ILE A 111 -16.17 34.70 -10.37
CA ILE A 111 -17.51 34.94 -10.93
C ILE A 111 -18.49 33.86 -10.49
N ALA A 112 -18.13 32.57 -10.61
CA ALA A 112 -19.00 31.47 -10.23
C ALA A 112 -19.38 31.50 -8.74
N LEU A 113 -18.40 31.79 -7.87
CA LEU A 113 -18.65 31.95 -6.43
C LEU A 113 -19.56 33.16 -6.13
N SER A 114 -19.41 34.27 -6.85
CA SER A 114 -20.29 35.44 -6.69
C SER A 114 -21.76 35.15 -7.02
N MET A 115 -22.01 34.12 -7.84
CA MET A 115 -23.35 33.63 -8.20
C MET A 115 -23.81 32.46 -7.30
N GLY A 116 -23.06 32.12 -6.25
CA GLY A 116 -23.39 31.01 -5.34
C GLY A 116 -23.31 29.63 -6.00
N CYS A 117 -22.54 29.48 -7.08
CA CYS A 117 -22.37 28.20 -7.77
C CYS A 117 -21.46 27.25 -6.97
N THR A 118 -21.66 25.94 -7.12
CA THR A 118 -20.72 24.92 -6.63
C THR A 118 -19.55 24.79 -7.61
N VAL A 119 -18.35 25.15 -7.18
CA VAL A 119 -17.16 25.16 -8.06
C VAL A 119 -16.29 23.93 -7.83
N PHE A 120 -16.02 23.20 -8.90
CA PHE A 120 -14.95 22.21 -8.98
C PHE A 120 -13.80 22.80 -9.78
N THR A 121 -12.55 22.58 -9.37
CA THR A 121 -11.40 23.05 -10.15
C THR A 121 -10.27 22.04 -10.18
N THR A 122 -9.46 22.14 -11.23
CA THR A 122 -8.18 21.42 -11.33
C THR A 122 -7.06 22.44 -11.28
N VAL A 123 -6.01 22.15 -10.53
CA VAL A 123 -4.77 22.93 -10.53
C VAL A 123 -3.70 22.12 -11.23
N GLY A 124 -2.78 22.81 -11.91
CA GLY A 124 -1.60 22.16 -12.45
C GLY A 124 -0.77 21.56 -11.32
N VAL A 125 -0.18 20.39 -11.54
CA VAL A 125 0.70 19.72 -10.58
C VAL A 125 2.15 19.73 -11.08
N ASP A 126 3.09 19.80 -10.15
CA ASP A 126 4.52 19.84 -10.46
C ASP A 126 5.09 18.49 -10.88
N LEU A 127 4.47 17.39 -10.42
CA LEU A 127 4.87 16.03 -10.71
C LEU A 127 3.63 15.20 -11.01
N VAL A 128 3.65 14.47 -12.12
CA VAL A 128 2.66 13.42 -12.41
C VAL A 128 3.38 12.10 -12.47
N LEU A 129 2.90 11.10 -11.71
CA LEU A 129 3.27 9.71 -11.85
C LEU A 129 2.13 8.98 -12.57
N ASN A 130 2.31 8.67 -13.85
CA ASN A 130 1.28 8.09 -14.70
C ASN A 130 1.49 6.60 -14.93
N SER A 131 0.40 5.84 -14.83
CA SER A 131 0.34 4.41 -15.20
C SER A 131 -0.88 4.10 -16.08
N LEU A 132 -1.54 5.13 -16.61
CA LEU A 132 -2.77 5.04 -17.41
C LEU A 132 -2.42 5.17 -18.90
N ALA A 133 -3.22 4.56 -19.77
CA ALA A 133 -2.97 4.53 -21.20
C ALA A 133 -3.86 5.47 -22.03
N GLU A 134 -3.45 5.73 -23.27
CA GLU A 134 -4.23 6.38 -24.34
C GLU A 134 -4.76 7.77 -23.93
N ASP A 135 -6.07 8.02 -24.05
CA ASP A 135 -6.69 9.31 -23.74
C ASP A 135 -6.45 9.74 -22.29
N LYS A 136 -6.28 8.78 -21.37
CA LYS A 136 -5.99 9.05 -19.96
C LYS A 136 -4.56 9.55 -19.78
N LEU A 137 -3.59 9.02 -20.52
CA LEU A 137 -2.23 9.57 -20.55
C LEU A 137 -2.25 11.02 -21.02
N GLN A 138 -2.96 11.30 -22.11
CA GLN A 138 -3.08 12.66 -22.64
C GLN A 138 -3.76 13.60 -21.63
N ALA A 139 -4.74 13.11 -20.85
CA ALA A 139 -5.35 13.86 -19.76
C ALA A 139 -4.36 14.15 -18.63
N SER A 140 -3.58 13.15 -18.21
CA SER A 140 -2.52 13.30 -17.20
C SER A 140 -1.49 14.37 -17.60
N ILE A 141 -1.10 14.42 -18.88
CA ILE A 141 -0.15 15.43 -19.39
C ILE A 141 -0.72 16.85 -19.28
N ARG A 142 -2.02 17.02 -19.54
CA ARG A 142 -2.66 18.36 -19.44
C ARG A 142 -2.63 18.90 -18.02
N CYS A 143 -2.59 18.03 -17.02
CA CYS A 143 -2.49 18.39 -15.61
C CYS A 143 -1.10 18.94 -15.20
N LEU A 144 -0.06 18.90 -16.05
CA LEU A 144 1.23 19.48 -15.70
C LEU A 144 1.17 21.02 -15.61
N ALA A 145 1.70 21.52 -14.49
CA ALA A 145 2.09 22.91 -14.33
C ALA A 145 3.30 23.27 -15.21
N THR A 146 3.58 24.57 -15.37
CA THR A 146 4.79 25.07 -16.02
C THR A 146 6.02 24.57 -15.27
N HIS A 147 7.04 24.05 -15.97
CA HIS A 147 8.22 23.38 -15.41
C HIS A 147 7.95 22.07 -14.66
N GLY A 148 6.75 21.49 -14.84
CA GLY A 148 6.42 20.19 -14.26
C GLY A 148 7.24 19.03 -14.83
N ARG A 149 7.23 17.92 -14.10
CA ARG A 149 7.91 16.66 -14.44
C ARG A 149 6.86 15.57 -14.61
N PHE A 150 6.89 14.87 -15.74
CA PHE A 150 5.99 13.74 -15.99
C PHE A 150 6.80 12.44 -15.93
N LEU A 151 6.37 11.52 -15.06
CA LEU A 151 6.99 10.21 -14.87
C LEU A 151 6.02 9.14 -15.42
N GLU A 152 6.36 8.54 -16.56
CA GLU A 152 5.59 7.47 -17.17
C GLU A 152 6.12 6.11 -16.70
N ILE A 153 5.32 5.38 -15.92
CA ILE A 153 5.62 3.99 -15.52
C ILE A 153 4.76 2.98 -16.29
N GLY A 154 3.75 3.43 -17.02
CA GLY A 154 2.94 2.61 -17.91
C GLY A 154 3.73 2.21 -19.16
N LYS A 155 3.48 0.99 -19.65
CA LYS A 155 4.21 0.44 -20.80
C LYS A 155 3.44 0.45 -22.11
N VAL A 156 2.11 0.60 -22.06
CA VAL A 156 1.24 0.42 -23.24
C VAL A 156 1.57 1.44 -24.33
N ASP A 157 1.48 2.74 -24.03
CA ASP A 157 1.76 3.80 -25.00
C ASP A 157 3.22 3.86 -25.45
N MET A 158 4.16 3.57 -24.54
CA MET A 158 5.57 3.45 -24.90
C MET A 158 5.83 2.31 -25.89
N SER A 159 5.18 1.16 -25.69
CA SER A 159 5.35 -0.01 -26.56
C SER A 159 4.67 0.17 -27.91
N ASN A 160 3.57 0.92 -27.94
CA ASN A 160 2.80 1.21 -29.16
C ASN A 160 3.33 2.41 -29.95
N ASP A 161 4.39 3.07 -29.47
CA ASP A 161 4.91 4.33 -30.04
C ASP A 161 3.81 5.39 -30.22
N SER A 162 2.96 5.52 -29.19
CA SER A 162 1.85 6.47 -29.22
C SER A 162 2.35 7.92 -29.36
N PRO A 163 1.69 8.77 -30.16
CA PRO A 163 2.17 10.11 -30.42
C PRO A 163 2.08 11.02 -29.18
N LEU A 164 3.20 11.68 -28.85
CA LEU A 164 3.28 12.71 -27.82
C LEU A 164 3.22 14.11 -28.46
N LYS A 165 2.27 14.94 -28.02
CA LYS A 165 2.16 16.33 -28.51
C LYS A 165 3.30 17.19 -27.99
N MET A 166 4.24 17.54 -28.87
CA MET A 166 5.43 18.34 -28.53
C MET A 166 5.12 19.75 -27.99
N SER A 167 3.92 20.27 -28.22
CA SER A 167 3.50 21.57 -27.68
C SER A 167 3.50 21.62 -26.15
N VAL A 168 3.44 20.48 -25.46
CA VAL A 168 3.55 20.43 -24.00
C VAL A 168 4.88 21.01 -23.50
N PHE A 169 5.98 20.81 -24.25
CA PHE A 169 7.31 21.27 -23.86
C PHE A 169 7.45 22.80 -23.90
N LEU A 170 6.51 23.54 -24.51
CA LEU A 170 6.43 25.00 -24.41
C LEU A 170 6.12 25.50 -22.99
N LYS A 171 5.66 24.61 -22.12
CA LYS A 171 5.51 24.85 -20.68
C LYS A 171 6.82 24.62 -19.90
N GLY A 172 7.94 24.31 -20.57
CA GLY A 172 9.22 23.99 -19.92
C GLY A 172 9.22 22.68 -19.14
N VAL A 173 8.32 21.75 -19.48
CA VAL A 173 8.18 20.47 -18.78
C VAL A 173 9.29 19.49 -19.14
N THR A 174 9.50 18.48 -18.30
CA THR A 174 10.33 17.32 -18.64
C THR A 174 9.51 16.04 -18.60
N PHE A 175 9.81 15.10 -19.49
CA PHE A 175 9.09 13.84 -19.63
C PHE A 175 10.09 12.69 -19.45
N HIS A 176 9.81 11.79 -18.50
CA HIS A 176 10.69 10.69 -18.12
C HIS A 176 9.95 9.36 -18.30
N GLY A 177 10.45 8.49 -19.18
CA GLY A 177 10.05 7.10 -19.23
C GLY A 177 10.77 6.32 -18.13
N VAL A 178 10.03 5.79 -17.17
CA VAL A 178 10.58 5.12 -15.98
C VAL A 178 10.34 3.62 -16.11
N VAL A 179 11.40 2.90 -16.49
CA VAL A 179 11.37 1.44 -16.67
C VAL A 179 12.25 0.82 -15.61
N PHE A 180 11.61 0.34 -14.54
CA PHE A 180 12.32 -0.21 -13.38
C PHE A 180 13.19 -1.43 -13.74
N GLU A 181 12.85 -2.17 -14.80
CA GLU A 181 13.63 -3.33 -15.23
C GLU A 181 15.07 -2.97 -15.65
N HIS A 182 15.32 -1.76 -16.16
CA HIS A 182 16.67 -1.32 -16.54
C HIS A 182 17.62 -1.19 -15.34
N LEU A 183 17.07 -1.06 -14.12
CA LEU A 183 17.86 -0.96 -12.88
C LEU A 183 18.66 -2.25 -12.56
N HIS A 184 18.41 -3.34 -13.28
CA HIS A 184 19.13 -4.61 -13.12
C HIS A 184 20.37 -4.73 -14.01
N GLY A 185 20.62 -3.79 -14.91
CA GLY A 185 21.81 -3.83 -15.76
C GLY A 185 23.10 -3.52 -15.01
N ASP A 186 24.21 -3.63 -15.73
CA ASP A 186 25.58 -3.50 -15.22
C ASP A 186 26.20 -2.12 -15.50
N ALA A 187 25.44 -1.17 -16.06
CA ALA A 187 25.97 0.17 -16.30
C ALA A 187 26.25 0.89 -14.97
N VAL A 188 27.31 1.71 -14.94
CA VAL A 188 27.73 2.43 -13.73
C VAL A 188 26.60 3.29 -13.15
N SER A 189 25.82 3.96 -14.01
CA SER A 189 24.63 4.73 -13.59
C SER A 189 23.55 3.87 -12.96
N GLU A 190 23.30 2.67 -13.49
CA GLU A 190 22.27 1.74 -12.98
C GLU A 190 22.68 1.16 -11.62
N VAL A 191 23.97 0.90 -11.41
CA VAL A 191 24.52 0.50 -10.09
C VAL A 191 24.31 1.59 -9.05
N GLU A 192 24.55 2.85 -9.40
CA GLU A 192 24.36 3.99 -8.50
C GLU A 192 22.87 4.24 -8.18
N GLU A 193 22.01 4.20 -9.20
CA GLU A 193 20.56 4.31 -9.02
C GLU A 193 20.01 3.18 -8.13
N ARG A 194 20.44 1.94 -8.36
CA ARG A 194 20.07 0.78 -7.52
C ARG A 194 20.50 0.95 -6.07
N ARG A 195 21.70 1.49 -5.84
CA ARG A 195 22.18 1.83 -4.50
C ARG A 195 21.28 2.89 -3.85
N LEU A 196 20.95 3.97 -4.57
CA LEU A 196 20.09 5.03 -4.07
C LEU A 196 18.69 4.52 -3.72
N VAL A 197 18.09 3.71 -4.58
CA VAL A 197 16.78 3.09 -4.32
C VAL A 197 16.82 2.25 -3.03
N ALA A 198 17.84 1.42 -2.86
CA ALA A 198 17.99 0.60 -1.64
C ALA A 198 18.18 1.47 -0.38
N GLU A 199 18.92 2.57 -0.48
CA GLU A 199 19.10 3.54 0.60
C GLU A 199 17.78 4.24 0.98
N TYR A 200 17.02 4.70 -0.02
CA TYR A 200 15.71 5.34 0.21
C TYR A 200 14.70 4.38 0.85
N ILE A 201 14.68 3.10 0.44
CA ILE A 201 13.84 2.09 1.10
C ILE A 201 14.25 1.93 2.56
N ARG A 202 15.55 1.80 2.85
CA ARG A 202 16.06 1.63 4.22
C ARG A 202 15.72 2.84 5.11
N ALA A 203 15.94 4.05 4.62
CA ALA A 203 15.58 5.29 5.31
C ALA A 203 14.06 5.44 5.48
N GLY A 204 13.29 5.03 4.48
CA GLY A 204 11.83 5.03 4.51
C GLY A 204 11.25 4.07 5.55
N ILE A 205 11.85 2.89 5.71
CA ILE A 205 11.48 1.94 6.78
C ILE A 205 11.80 2.54 8.15
N ALA A 206 12.99 3.10 8.32
CA ALA A 206 13.41 3.69 9.59
C ALA A 206 12.54 4.90 10.00
N SER A 207 12.10 5.71 9.05
CA SER A 207 11.21 6.85 9.29
C SER A 207 9.72 6.48 9.38
N GLY A 208 9.36 5.24 9.04
CA GLY A 208 7.96 4.79 8.97
C GLY A 208 7.18 5.35 7.76
N ALA A 209 7.85 5.94 6.79
CA ALA A 209 7.27 6.33 5.50
C ALA A 209 6.95 5.10 4.63
N VAL A 210 7.79 4.05 4.71
CA VAL A 210 7.54 2.75 4.08
C VAL A 210 6.78 1.88 5.08
N ARG A 211 5.58 1.42 4.70
CA ARG A 211 4.73 0.55 5.51
C ARG A 211 4.22 -0.62 4.66
N PRO A 212 3.95 -1.78 5.26
CA PRO A 212 3.29 -2.88 4.57
C PRO A 212 1.94 -2.42 3.98
N LEU A 213 1.59 -2.99 2.83
CA LEU A 213 0.26 -2.83 2.23
C LEU A 213 -0.65 -3.95 2.74
N ASP A 214 -1.96 -3.70 2.75
CA ASP A 214 -2.95 -4.74 3.00
C ASP A 214 -2.78 -5.89 2.00
N ALA A 215 -2.83 -7.13 2.48
CA ALA A 215 -2.65 -8.32 1.66
C ALA A 215 -3.95 -9.13 1.56
N ILE A 216 -4.35 -9.47 0.35
CA ILE A 216 -5.43 -10.42 0.08
C ILE A 216 -4.77 -11.79 -0.14
N LEU A 217 -5.04 -12.69 0.79
CA LEU A 217 -4.45 -14.03 0.80
C LEU A 217 -5.29 -14.98 -0.05
N PHE A 218 -4.64 -15.65 -0.99
CA PHE A 218 -5.20 -16.79 -1.71
C PHE A 218 -4.41 -18.04 -1.35
N PRO A 219 -5.06 -19.15 -0.98
CA PRO A 219 -4.37 -20.44 -0.90
C PRO A 219 -3.71 -20.78 -2.25
N HIS A 220 -2.55 -21.45 -2.24
CA HIS A 220 -1.82 -21.76 -3.47
C HIS A 220 -2.62 -22.56 -4.53
N ASP A 221 -3.59 -23.39 -4.12
CA ASP A 221 -4.47 -24.11 -5.07
C ASP A 221 -5.48 -23.20 -5.77
N GLN A 222 -5.73 -22.00 -5.24
CA GLN A 222 -6.57 -20.98 -5.85
C GLN A 222 -5.74 -19.99 -6.68
N MET A 223 -4.59 -20.41 -7.22
CA MET A 223 -3.75 -19.56 -8.06
C MET A 223 -4.51 -18.98 -9.25
N GLU A 224 -5.31 -19.79 -9.94
CA GLU A 224 -6.10 -19.31 -11.08
C GLU A 224 -7.10 -18.22 -10.66
N ASP A 225 -7.79 -18.42 -9.54
CA ASP A 225 -8.73 -17.44 -9.00
C ASP A 225 -8.00 -16.16 -8.53
N ALA A 226 -6.80 -16.29 -7.98
CA ALA A 226 -5.95 -15.15 -7.63
C ALA A 226 -5.58 -14.31 -8.88
N PHE A 227 -5.21 -14.96 -9.98
CA PHE A 227 -4.91 -14.26 -11.26
C PHE A 227 -6.16 -13.62 -11.88
N ARG A 228 -7.31 -14.31 -11.87
CA ARG A 228 -8.58 -13.74 -12.34
C ARG A 228 -9.01 -12.55 -11.48
N PHE A 229 -8.85 -12.66 -10.17
CA PHE A 229 -9.16 -11.58 -9.24
C PHE A 229 -8.23 -10.38 -9.44
N MET A 230 -6.93 -10.62 -9.66
CA MET A 230 -5.96 -9.58 -10.02
C MET A 230 -6.37 -8.86 -11.32
N ALA A 231 -6.70 -9.62 -12.37
CA ALA A 231 -7.09 -9.08 -13.68
C ALA A 231 -8.39 -8.26 -13.63
N SER A 232 -9.28 -8.54 -12.67
CA SER A 232 -10.52 -7.78 -12.49
C SER A 232 -10.31 -6.34 -12.00
N GLY A 233 -9.13 -6.01 -11.47
CA GLY A 233 -8.81 -4.68 -10.93
C GLY A 233 -9.58 -4.30 -9.65
N LYS A 234 -10.29 -5.24 -9.03
CA LYS A 234 -11.11 -5.00 -7.82
C LYS A 234 -10.33 -5.07 -6.50
N HIS A 235 -9.05 -5.42 -6.55
CA HIS A 235 -8.23 -5.59 -5.35
C HIS A 235 -7.71 -4.25 -4.84
N ILE A 236 -7.63 -4.11 -3.52
CA ILE A 236 -6.93 -3.03 -2.83
C ILE A 236 -5.74 -3.67 -2.12
N GLY A 237 -4.55 -3.12 -2.27
CA GLY A 237 -3.32 -3.67 -1.71
C GLY A 237 -2.70 -4.76 -2.59
N LYS A 238 -2.09 -5.79 -1.97
CA LYS A 238 -1.31 -6.83 -2.64
C LYS A 238 -2.01 -8.19 -2.59
N ILE A 239 -2.00 -8.94 -3.68
CA ILE A 239 -2.42 -10.35 -3.69
C ILE A 239 -1.21 -11.22 -3.35
N VAL A 240 -1.34 -12.10 -2.34
CA VAL A 240 -0.27 -12.98 -1.86
C VAL A 240 -0.79 -14.42 -1.80
N LEU A 241 0.02 -15.37 -2.25
CA LEU A 241 -0.32 -16.79 -2.20
C LEU A 241 0.19 -17.42 -0.90
N GLU A 242 -0.71 -17.99 -0.10
CA GLU A 242 -0.40 -18.69 1.15
C GLU A 242 -0.11 -20.17 0.90
N LEU A 243 1.03 -20.64 1.42
CA LEU A 243 1.62 -21.95 1.14
C LEU A 243 1.53 -22.95 2.32
N LEU A 244 1.03 -22.54 3.49
CA LEU A 244 0.91 -23.40 4.69
C LEU A 244 -0.51 -23.97 4.82
N ARG A 245 -0.64 -25.29 5.05
CA ARG A 245 -1.93 -26.03 5.12
C ARG A 245 -2.13 -26.73 6.47
N ASP A 246 -2.29 -25.94 7.51
CA ASP A 246 -2.57 -26.47 8.85
C ASP A 246 -4.04 -26.91 8.96
N GLY A 247 -4.29 -28.03 9.62
CA GLY A 247 -5.62 -28.60 9.80
C GLY A 247 -5.60 -29.84 10.70
N LEU A 248 -6.64 -30.03 11.52
CA LEU A 248 -6.83 -31.26 12.30
C LEU A 248 -6.85 -32.48 11.38
N ILE A 249 -6.44 -33.64 11.89
CA ILE A 249 -6.31 -34.86 11.10
C ILE A 249 -7.60 -35.25 10.35
N GLU A 250 -8.76 -34.96 10.94
CA GLU A 250 -10.09 -35.17 10.35
C GLU A 250 -10.38 -34.26 9.14
N ASN A 251 -9.69 -33.12 9.05
CA ASN A 251 -9.82 -32.13 7.98
C ASN A 251 -8.61 -32.16 7.03
N GLN A 252 -7.66 -33.09 7.20
CA GLN A 252 -6.53 -33.25 6.31
C GLN A 252 -6.90 -34.07 5.08
N THR A 253 -6.34 -33.70 3.93
CA THR A 253 -6.48 -34.45 2.68
C THR A 253 -5.14 -35.00 2.21
N ALA A 254 -5.16 -36.03 1.37
CA ALA A 254 -3.95 -36.58 0.77
C ALA A 254 -3.16 -35.51 -0.02
N GLU A 255 -3.86 -34.63 -0.72
CA GLU A 255 -3.29 -33.52 -1.49
C GLU A 255 -2.61 -32.48 -0.58
N ALA A 256 -3.21 -32.18 0.59
CA ALA A 256 -2.63 -31.28 1.57
C ALA A 256 -1.31 -31.82 2.13
N PHE A 257 -1.26 -33.13 2.41
CA PHE A 257 -0.03 -33.82 2.78
C PHE A 257 1.00 -33.78 1.65
N GLU A 258 0.63 -34.13 0.43
CA GLU A 258 1.54 -34.13 -0.72
C GLU A 258 2.17 -32.76 -0.97
N THR A 259 1.38 -31.68 -0.81
CA THR A 259 1.84 -30.30 -0.99
C THR A 259 2.93 -29.94 0.02
N VAL A 260 2.72 -30.23 1.31
CA VAL A 260 3.71 -29.95 2.36
C VAL A 260 4.96 -30.84 2.20
N MET A 261 4.76 -32.11 1.82
CA MET A 261 5.86 -33.04 1.53
C MET A 261 6.72 -32.59 0.35
N LYS A 262 6.13 -32.03 -0.72
CA LYS A 262 6.89 -31.57 -1.90
C LYS A 262 7.97 -30.55 -1.54
N ILE A 263 7.67 -29.63 -0.62
CA ILE A 263 8.59 -28.57 -0.24
C ILE A 263 9.73 -29.11 0.64
N LYS A 264 9.39 -29.81 1.73
CA LYS A 264 10.37 -30.22 2.75
C LYS A 264 11.05 -31.56 2.41
N ILE A 265 10.31 -32.54 1.92
CA ILE A 265 10.85 -33.88 1.62
C ILE A 265 11.46 -33.90 0.23
N ASN A 266 10.66 -33.64 -0.81
CA ASN A 266 11.14 -33.79 -2.19
C ASN A 266 12.23 -32.76 -2.50
N GLY A 267 12.08 -31.52 -2.03
CA GLY A 267 13.12 -30.49 -2.12
C GLY A 267 14.44 -30.97 -1.51
N THR A 268 14.42 -31.43 -0.25
CA THR A 268 15.63 -31.92 0.43
C THR A 268 16.21 -33.16 -0.25
N ARG A 269 15.37 -34.09 -0.72
CA ARG A 269 15.82 -35.30 -1.43
C ARG A 269 16.54 -34.96 -2.73
N HIS A 270 15.99 -34.06 -3.54
CA HIS A 270 16.66 -33.65 -4.78
C HIS A 270 17.96 -32.90 -4.51
N LEU A 271 17.99 -32.04 -3.49
CA LEU A 271 19.23 -31.37 -3.07
C LEU A 271 20.27 -32.36 -2.54
N ASP A 272 19.86 -33.39 -1.80
CA ASP A 272 20.73 -34.49 -1.37
C ASP A 272 21.35 -35.22 -2.58
N GLU A 273 20.52 -35.66 -3.52
CA GLU A 273 20.96 -36.38 -4.73
C GLU A 273 21.90 -35.53 -5.61
N LEU A 274 21.58 -34.26 -5.81
CA LEU A 274 22.36 -33.35 -6.66
C LEU A 274 23.66 -32.92 -5.99
N SER A 275 23.63 -32.57 -4.70
CA SER A 275 24.85 -32.17 -3.97
C SER A 275 25.91 -33.27 -3.97
N ARG A 276 25.52 -34.54 -3.85
CA ARG A 276 26.43 -35.70 -3.96
C ARG A 276 27.16 -35.78 -5.30
N LYS A 277 26.52 -35.33 -6.38
CA LYS A 277 27.04 -35.43 -7.75
C LYS A 277 27.82 -34.18 -8.16
N MET A 278 27.33 -33.00 -7.73
CA MET A 278 27.75 -31.71 -8.28
C MET A 278 28.53 -30.85 -7.30
N CYS A 279 28.53 -31.18 -6.00
CA CYS A 279 29.15 -30.36 -4.96
C CYS A 279 30.14 -31.19 -4.11
N PRO A 280 31.29 -31.62 -4.66
CA PRO A 280 32.26 -32.44 -3.94
C PRO A 280 32.94 -31.72 -2.76
N GLU A 281 32.94 -30.38 -2.78
CA GLU A 281 33.52 -29.52 -1.73
C GLU A 281 32.43 -28.90 -0.83
N LEU A 282 31.25 -29.53 -0.73
CA LEU A 282 30.20 -29.00 0.15
C LEU A 282 30.63 -29.17 1.62
N ASP A 283 30.75 -28.07 2.36
CA ASP A 283 31.09 -28.09 3.79
C ASP A 283 29.86 -28.26 4.70
N HIS A 284 28.72 -27.70 4.30
CA HIS A 284 27.50 -27.68 5.11
C HIS A 284 26.27 -28.03 4.29
N PHE A 285 25.42 -28.91 4.85
CA PHE A 285 24.08 -29.19 4.35
C PHE A 285 23.12 -29.06 5.53
N VAL A 286 22.38 -27.95 5.60
CA VAL A 286 21.52 -27.63 6.74
C VAL A 286 20.06 -27.56 6.31
N ALA A 287 19.20 -28.20 7.09
CA ALA A 287 17.77 -28.25 6.89
C ALA A 287 17.04 -27.74 8.14
N PHE A 288 16.12 -26.79 7.98
CA PHE A 288 15.35 -26.25 9.11
C PHE A 288 14.09 -27.08 9.35
N SER A 289 14.13 -27.89 10.39
CA SER A 289 13.01 -28.63 10.97
C SER A 289 12.31 -27.75 12.04
N SER A 290 11.41 -28.34 12.82
CA SER A 290 10.65 -27.65 13.87
C SER A 290 10.41 -28.57 15.05
N LEU A 291 10.30 -28.04 16.27
CA LEU A 291 9.89 -28.82 17.45
C LEU A 291 8.55 -29.55 17.24
N SER A 292 7.70 -29.07 16.33
CA SER A 292 6.46 -29.75 15.95
C SER A 292 6.66 -31.18 15.43
N SER A 293 7.84 -31.54 14.89
CA SER A 293 8.16 -32.93 14.51
C SER A 293 8.52 -33.81 15.72
N GLY A 294 9.06 -33.21 16.78
CA GLY A 294 9.51 -33.91 17.99
C GLY A 294 8.41 -34.02 19.06
N VAL A 295 7.93 -32.88 19.56
CA VAL A 295 6.92 -32.83 20.64
C VAL A 295 5.48 -32.86 20.10
N GLY A 296 5.31 -32.64 18.79
CA GLY A 296 4.00 -32.55 18.15
C GLY A 296 3.39 -31.15 18.24
N ASN A 297 2.56 -30.81 17.26
CA ASN A 297 1.66 -29.67 17.35
C ASN A 297 0.28 -30.03 16.76
N VAL A 298 -0.78 -29.61 17.44
CA VAL A 298 -2.15 -29.95 17.04
C VAL A 298 -2.48 -29.23 15.74
N GLY A 299 -3.05 -29.96 14.77
CA GLY A 299 -3.36 -29.43 13.44
C GLY A 299 -2.18 -29.40 12.47
N GLN A 300 -0.99 -29.87 12.87
CA GLN A 300 0.21 -29.84 12.04
C GLN A 300 0.80 -31.24 11.80
N THR A 301 -0.07 -32.25 11.63
CA THR A 301 0.36 -33.64 11.41
C THR A 301 1.15 -33.80 10.11
N ASN A 302 0.73 -33.11 9.04
CA ASN A 302 1.43 -33.03 7.76
C ASN A 302 2.79 -32.30 7.85
N TYR A 303 2.84 -31.18 8.58
CA TYR A 303 4.07 -30.42 8.81
C TYR A 303 5.09 -31.19 9.66
N GLY A 304 4.63 -31.81 10.76
CA GLY A 304 5.46 -32.67 11.61
C GLY A 304 6.04 -33.85 10.84
N TYR A 305 5.21 -34.54 10.04
CA TYR A 305 5.67 -35.64 9.17
C TYR A 305 6.75 -35.17 8.18
N ALA A 306 6.50 -34.08 7.47
CA ALA A 306 7.42 -33.61 6.43
C ALA A 306 8.78 -33.17 7.00
N ASN A 307 8.77 -32.51 8.15
CA ASN A 307 9.98 -32.15 8.89
C ASN A 307 10.73 -33.39 9.40
N SER A 308 10.03 -34.38 9.97
CA SER A 308 10.66 -35.62 10.47
C SER A 308 11.30 -36.44 9.34
N ALA A 309 10.67 -36.50 8.17
CA ALA A 309 11.24 -37.19 7.01
C ALA A 309 12.53 -36.51 6.51
N MET A 310 12.58 -35.19 6.52
CA MET A 310 13.78 -34.40 6.18
C MET A 310 14.92 -34.62 7.18
N GLU A 311 14.62 -34.82 8.47
CA GLU A 311 15.62 -35.20 9.48
C GLU A 311 16.28 -36.55 9.14
N ARG A 312 15.51 -37.53 8.66
CA ARG A 312 16.07 -38.84 8.24
C ARG A 312 17.04 -38.70 7.07
N ILE A 313 16.77 -37.79 6.13
CA ILE A 313 17.69 -37.52 5.01
C ILE A 313 19.04 -36.98 5.55
N CYS A 314 19.00 -36.06 6.51
CA CYS A 314 20.21 -35.51 7.14
C CYS A 314 21.00 -36.58 7.91
N GLU A 315 20.32 -37.46 8.64
CA GLU A 315 20.96 -38.60 9.33
C GLU A 315 21.63 -39.58 8.35
N ILE A 316 20.97 -39.90 7.24
CA ILE A 316 21.53 -40.79 6.20
C ILE A 316 22.78 -40.17 5.58
N ARG A 317 22.76 -38.86 5.30
CA ARG A 317 23.93 -38.12 4.81
C ARG A 317 25.09 -38.20 5.81
N ALA A 318 24.83 -37.88 7.08
CA ALA A 318 25.84 -37.91 8.13
C ALA A 318 26.42 -39.32 8.34
N ALA A 319 25.59 -40.36 8.31
CA ALA A 319 26.03 -41.76 8.42
C ALA A 319 26.95 -42.19 7.25
N GLN A 320 26.85 -41.51 6.10
CA GLN A 320 27.70 -41.73 4.93
C GLN A 320 28.91 -40.80 4.89
N GLY A 321 29.19 -40.07 5.98
CA GLY A 321 30.32 -39.15 6.08
C GLY A 321 30.14 -37.85 5.30
N LEU A 322 28.93 -37.55 4.82
CA LEU A 322 28.62 -36.28 4.16
C LEU A 322 28.05 -35.28 5.17
N PRO A 323 28.24 -33.97 4.97
CA PRO A 323 27.57 -32.97 5.78
C PRO A 323 26.06 -33.14 5.69
N GLY A 324 25.38 -33.11 6.83
CA GLY A 324 23.94 -33.24 6.95
C GLY A 324 23.48 -32.90 8.37
N MET A 325 22.71 -31.83 8.50
CA MET A 325 22.19 -31.36 9.78
C MET A 325 20.77 -30.85 9.65
N ALA A 326 19.87 -31.36 10.47
CA ALA A 326 18.53 -30.83 10.65
C ALA A 326 18.42 -30.13 12.01
N ILE A 327 17.97 -28.87 12.01
CA ILE A 327 17.77 -28.09 13.23
C ILE A 327 16.28 -28.00 13.53
N GLN A 328 15.83 -28.58 14.63
CA GLN A 328 14.47 -28.48 15.15
C GLN A 328 14.31 -27.17 15.91
N TRP A 329 13.78 -26.15 15.24
CA TRP A 329 13.54 -24.85 15.85
C TRP A 329 12.21 -24.80 16.62
N GLY A 330 12.22 -24.13 17.77
CA GLY A 330 11.02 -23.69 18.48
C GLY A 330 10.36 -22.51 17.79
N ALA A 331 9.53 -21.77 18.53
CA ALA A 331 9.03 -20.48 18.04
C ALA A 331 10.20 -19.54 17.71
N ILE A 332 10.17 -18.85 16.57
CA ILE A 332 11.18 -17.88 16.13
C ILE A 332 10.53 -16.48 16.13
N ALA A 333 11.20 -15.51 16.77
CA ALA A 333 10.78 -14.12 16.89
C ALA A 333 11.44 -13.21 15.82
N ASP A 334 11.15 -11.90 15.88
CA ASP A 334 11.71 -10.82 15.05
C ASP A 334 11.39 -10.88 13.53
N VAL A 335 11.33 -12.07 12.94
CA VAL A 335 10.81 -12.34 11.58
C VAL A 335 10.24 -13.77 11.52
N GLY A 336 9.27 -14.02 10.63
CA GLY A 336 8.71 -15.35 10.40
C GLY A 336 7.19 -15.37 10.42
N ALA A 337 6.59 -16.56 10.22
CA ALA A 337 5.14 -16.73 10.08
C ALA A 337 4.32 -16.25 11.29
N PHE A 338 4.97 -16.04 12.44
CA PHE A 338 4.34 -15.67 13.71
C PHE A 338 4.58 -14.21 14.14
N HIS A 339 5.46 -13.47 13.44
CA HIS A 339 5.79 -12.08 13.78
C HIS A 339 4.56 -11.14 13.76
N ASP A 340 3.66 -11.32 12.78
CA ASP A 340 2.49 -10.45 12.61
C ASP A 340 1.23 -10.98 13.30
N LYS A 341 1.21 -12.25 13.73
CA LYS A 341 0.00 -12.93 14.23
C LYS A 341 -0.03 -13.09 15.76
N MET A 342 1.10 -12.99 16.46
CA MET A 342 1.16 -13.21 17.91
C MET A 342 2.21 -12.32 18.58
N GLY A 343 1.90 -11.77 19.76
CA GLY A 343 2.85 -10.94 20.52
C GLY A 343 4.03 -11.74 21.07
N ASP A 344 5.09 -11.04 21.49
CA ASP A 344 6.38 -11.58 21.98
C ASP A 344 6.29 -12.65 23.09
N ASP A 345 5.12 -12.80 23.72
CA ASP A 345 4.85 -13.68 24.85
C ASP A 345 4.08 -14.97 24.51
N ALA A 346 3.83 -15.24 23.22
CA ALA A 346 3.03 -16.37 22.77
C ALA A 346 3.78 -17.71 22.85
N THR A 347 3.20 -18.68 23.55
CA THR A 347 3.77 -20.02 23.70
C THR A 347 3.33 -20.92 22.54
N ILE A 348 4.28 -21.46 21.77
CA ILE A 348 4.02 -22.41 20.68
C ILE A 348 4.76 -23.71 20.96
N ALA A 349 4.04 -24.83 20.96
CA ALA A 349 4.59 -26.16 21.26
C ALA A 349 5.43 -26.21 22.55
N GLY A 350 5.03 -25.47 23.59
CA GLY A 350 5.74 -25.38 24.88
C GLY A 350 7.01 -24.51 24.87
N SER A 351 7.24 -23.75 23.80
CA SER A 351 8.38 -22.83 23.65
C SER A 351 7.92 -21.39 23.49
N VAL A 352 8.76 -20.43 23.91
CA VAL A 352 8.55 -19.00 23.65
C VAL A 352 9.40 -18.53 22.46
N PRO A 353 9.03 -17.42 21.79
CA PRO A 353 9.70 -16.95 20.59
C PRO A 353 11.19 -16.64 20.85
N GLN A 354 12.06 -17.35 20.14
CA GLN A 354 13.50 -17.16 20.20
C GLN A 354 13.91 -16.04 19.23
N ARG A 355 14.59 -15.00 19.73
CA ARG A 355 15.11 -13.90 18.89
C ARG A 355 16.10 -14.40 17.84
N ILE A 356 16.09 -13.81 16.65
CA ILE A 356 16.96 -14.20 15.53
C ILE A 356 18.43 -14.11 15.91
N SER A 357 18.81 -13.07 16.66
CA SER A 357 20.19 -12.91 17.16
C SER A 357 20.66 -14.13 17.94
N SER A 358 19.77 -14.75 18.74
CA SER A 358 20.05 -16.01 19.44
C SER A 358 20.08 -17.20 18.48
N CYS A 359 19.17 -17.27 17.51
CA CYS A 359 19.15 -18.35 16.52
C CYS A 359 20.44 -18.38 15.68
N ILE A 360 20.93 -17.24 15.20
CA ILE A 360 22.16 -17.14 14.41
C ILE A 360 23.38 -17.57 15.24
N ALA A 361 23.47 -17.11 16.49
CA ALA A 361 24.57 -17.50 17.37
C ALA A 361 24.60 -19.01 17.66
N LEU A 362 23.43 -19.64 17.82
CA LEU A 362 23.34 -21.10 17.99
C LEU A 362 23.58 -21.87 16.69
N MET A 363 23.22 -21.30 15.55
CA MET A 363 23.51 -21.92 14.26
C MET A 363 25.02 -22.06 14.07
N ASP A 364 25.82 -21.06 14.44
CA ASP A 364 27.29 -21.12 14.41
C ASP A 364 27.84 -22.24 15.33
N LEU A 365 27.24 -22.41 16.51
CA LEU A 365 27.56 -23.53 17.40
C LEU A 365 27.19 -24.88 16.77
N PHE A 366 26.02 -25.00 16.16
CA PHE A 366 25.50 -26.24 15.58
C PHE A 366 26.27 -26.67 14.34
N LEU A 367 26.65 -25.74 13.47
CA LEU A 367 27.46 -26.04 12.27
C LEU A 367 28.78 -26.75 12.59
N ASN A 368 29.27 -26.61 13.83
CA ASN A 368 30.48 -27.26 14.33
C ASN A 368 30.23 -28.59 15.09
N GLN A 369 28.98 -29.09 15.12
CA GLN A 369 28.62 -30.35 15.78
C GLN A 369 28.55 -31.53 14.79
N HIS A 370 28.79 -32.73 15.31
CA HIS A 370 28.70 -33.98 14.53
C HIS A 370 27.31 -34.63 14.58
N HIS A 371 26.38 -34.09 15.39
CA HIS A 371 25.04 -34.64 15.50
C HIS A 371 24.17 -34.21 14.32
N PRO A 372 23.54 -35.16 13.59
CA PRO A 372 22.76 -34.85 12.39
C PRO A 372 21.42 -34.18 12.68
N VAL A 373 20.93 -34.27 13.92
CA VAL A 373 19.68 -33.62 14.34
C VAL A 373 19.93 -32.95 15.69
N VAL A 374 19.63 -31.66 15.77
CA VAL A 374 19.76 -30.85 16.99
C VAL A 374 18.50 -30.02 17.19
N SER A 375 18.20 -29.64 18.43
CA SER A 375 17.01 -28.83 18.74
C SER A 375 17.41 -27.54 19.44
N SER A 376 16.72 -26.44 19.12
CA SER A 376 16.85 -25.17 19.82
C SER A 376 15.47 -24.60 20.12
N CYS A 377 15.21 -24.36 21.40
CA CYS A 377 14.00 -23.70 21.85
C CYS A 377 14.27 -22.92 23.14
N VAL A 378 13.52 -21.84 23.35
CA VAL A 378 13.46 -21.17 24.64
C VAL A 378 12.32 -21.78 25.45
N LYS A 379 12.63 -22.28 26.64
CA LYS A 379 11.67 -22.95 27.51
C LYS A 379 10.63 -21.95 28.02
N ALA A 380 9.34 -22.28 27.87
CA ALA A 380 8.27 -21.55 28.53
C ALA A 380 8.29 -21.82 30.04
N ASP A 381 8.14 -20.78 30.86
CA ASP A 381 8.23 -20.89 32.31
C ASP A 381 6.90 -21.38 32.91
N VAL A 382 6.89 -22.61 33.43
CA VAL A 382 5.67 -23.35 33.84
C VAL A 382 4.94 -22.67 35.01
N ALA A 383 5.66 -21.94 35.86
CA ALA A 383 5.07 -21.16 36.96
C ALA A 383 4.23 -19.97 36.45
N THR A 384 4.58 -19.43 35.28
CA THR A 384 3.89 -18.32 34.64
C THR A 384 2.60 -18.78 33.96
N GLU A 385 2.54 -20.01 33.46
CA GLU A 385 1.28 -20.64 32.98
C GLU A 385 0.26 -20.84 34.11
N ILE A 386 0.71 -21.28 35.29
CA ILE A 386 -0.18 -21.50 36.46
C ILE A 386 -0.72 -20.16 37.00
N ASN A 387 0.09 -19.09 37.00
CA ASN A 387 -0.38 -17.74 37.37
C ASN A 387 -1.16 -17.03 36.23
N ARG A 388 -0.91 -17.34 34.94
CA ARG A 388 -1.68 -16.80 33.79
C ARG A 388 -3.13 -17.29 33.77
N ASN A 389 -3.40 -18.46 34.38
CA ASN A 389 -4.73 -19.05 34.60
C ASN A 389 -5.47 -18.56 35.88
N LYS A 390 -4.95 -17.55 36.60
CA LYS A 390 -5.69 -16.91 37.71
C LYS A 390 -6.60 -15.75 37.28
N GLY A 391 -6.56 -15.35 36.02
CA GLY A 391 -7.53 -14.39 35.47
C GLY A 391 -8.90 -15.04 35.27
N GLY A 392 -9.97 -14.27 35.41
CA GLY A 392 -11.33 -14.79 35.12
C GLY A 392 -11.41 -15.30 33.68
N ILE A 393 -12.30 -16.25 33.38
CA ILE A 393 -12.47 -16.84 32.03
C ILE A 393 -12.61 -15.77 30.92
N VAL A 394 -13.20 -14.62 31.25
CA VAL A 394 -13.33 -13.45 30.36
C VAL A 394 -11.96 -12.90 29.91
N GLU A 395 -10.98 -12.83 30.81
CA GLU A 395 -9.65 -12.28 30.54
C GLU A 395 -8.80 -13.25 29.71
N VAL A 396 -9.04 -14.56 29.87
CA VAL A 396 -8.41 -15.61 29.07
C VAL A 396 -8.95 -15.55 27.64
N ILE A 397 -10.27 -15.44 27.48
CA ILE A 397 -10.91 -15.39 26.16
C ILE A 397 -10.64 -14.06 25.45
N ALA A 398 -10.61 -12.93 26.17
CA ALA A 398 -10.22 -11.64 25.60
C ALA A 398 -8.80 -11.66 25.02
N ARG A 399 -7.86 -12.37 25.67
CA ARG A 399 -6.50 -12.56 25.16
C ARG A 399 -6.45 -13.44 23.91
N ILE A 400 -7.20 -14.54 23.87
CA ILE A 400 -7.32 -15.41 22.68
C ILE A 400 -7.85 -14.61 21.48
N LEU A 401 -8.78 -13.70 21.73
CA LEU A 401 -9.34 -12.80 20.71
C LEU A 401 -8.47 -11.56 20.42
N GLY A 402 -7.26 -11.46 20.99
CA GLY A 402 -6.34 -10.34 20.75
C GLY A 402 -6.76 -9.00 21.36
N VAL A 403 -7.70 -9.01 22.31
CA VAL A 403 -8.24 -7.80 22.95
C VAL A 403 -7.38 -7.39 24.14
N LYS A 404 -6.73 -6.21 24.04
CA LYS A 404 -5.79 -5.70 25.04
C LYS A 404 -6.44 -5.24 26.36
N GLU A 405 -7.69 -4.77 26.32
CA GLU A 405 -8.46 -4.31 27.50
C GLU A 405 -9.84 -4.99 27.55
N PRO A 406 -10.02 -6.06 28.35
CA PRO A 406 -11.28 -6.81 28.44
C PRO A 406 -12.49 -5.96 28.88
N SER A 407 -12.24 -4.88 29.64
CA SER A 407 -13.23 -3.94 30.17
C SER A 407 -13.87 -3.03 29.10
N ARG A 408 -13.33 -2.98 27.87
CA ARG A 408 -13.90 -2.22 26.74
C ARG A 408 -14.84 -3.03 25.87
N LEU A 409 -14.96 -4.34 26.12
CA LEU A 409 -15.84 -5.21 25.33
C LEU A 409 -17.30 -4.94 25.68
N ASN A 410 -18.14 -4.79 24.66
CA ASN A 410 -19.58 -4.70 24.83
C ASN A 410 -20.12 -6.05 25.37
N PRO A 411 -20.77 -6.09 26.55
CA PRO A 411 -21.24 -7.33 27.16
C PRO A 411 -22.22 -8.13 26.29
N ALA A 412 -22.96 -7.47 25.39
CA ALA A 412 -23.98 -8.08 24.54
C ALA A 412 -23.42 -8.68 23.24
N THR A 413 -22.18 -8.38 22.87
CA THR A 413 -21.58 -8.88 21.62
C THR A 413 -21.24 -10.36 21.75
N SER A 414 -21.58 -11.14 20.73
CA SER A 414 -21.24 -12.56 20.67
C SER A 414 -19.77 -12.76 20.34
N LEU A 415 -19.20 -13.87 20.81
CA LEU A 415 -17.82 -14.25 20.53
C LEU A 415 -17.57 -14.42 19.02
N GLY A 416 -18.58 -14.85 18.25
CA GLY A 416 -18.51 -14.92 16.79
C GLY A 416 -18.42 -13.55 16.09
N GLU A 417 -19.07 -12.52 16.65
CA GLU A 417 -19.01 -11.14 16.13
C GLU A 417 -17.71 -10.42 16.47
N LEU A 418 -16.95 -10.91 17.45
CA LEU A 418 -15.63 -10.41 17.82
C LEU A 418 -14.51 -10.92 16.89
N GLY A 419 -14.85 -11.44 15.72
CA GLY A 419 -13.87 -11.88 14.72
C GLY A 419 -13.24 -13.23 15.03
N MET A 420 -13.90 -14.06 15.85
CA MET A 420 -13.43 -15.40 16.20
C MET A 420 -13.35 -16.31 14.96
N ASP A 421 -12.12 -16.62 14.53
CA ASP A 421 -11.87 -17.59 13.48
C ASP A 421 -11.99 -19.04 13.98
N SER A 422 -11.83 -20.01 13.08
CA SER A 422 -11.96 -21.44 13.40
C SER A 422 -10.91 -21.95 14.39
N LEU A 423 -9.76 -21.29 14.51
CA LEU A 423 -8.64 -21.68 15.38
C LEU A 423 -8.82 -21.06 16.78
N MET A 424 -9.17 -19.77 16.83
CA MET A 424 -9.56 -19.06 18.05
C MET A 424 -10.77 -19.72 18.73
N ALA A 425 -11.76 -20.18 17.96
CA ALA A 425 -12.92 -20.89 18.51
C ALA A 425 -12.54 -22.18 19.24
N VAL A 426 -11.48 -22.87 18.80
CA VAL A 426 -10.97 -24.08 19.44
C VAL A 426 -10.22 -23.73 20.72
N GLU A 427 -9.40 -22.67 20.71
CA GLU A 427 -8.71 -22.18 21.91
C GLU A 427 -9.71 -21.71 22.98
N VAL A 428 -10.77 -21.01 22.57
CA VAL A 428 -11.86 -20.60 23.46
C VAL A 428 -12.60 -21.81 24.02
N ARG A 429 -12.91 -22.82 23.19
CA ARG A 429 -13.52 -24.07 23.68
C ARG A 429 -12.67 -24.72 24.76
N GLN A 430 -11.37 -24.83 24.52
CA GLN A 430 -10.44 -25.44 25.49
C GLN A 430 -10.32 -24.59 26.76
N ALA A 431 -10.33 -23.27 26.65
CA ALA A 431 -10.31 -22.38 27.81
C ALA A 431 -11.55 -22.57 28.69
N ILE A 432 -12.73 -22.67 28.06
CA ILE A 432 -14.03 -22.97 28.71
C ILE A 432 -13.99 -24.35 29.37
N GLU A 433 -13.62 -25.41 28.63
CA GLU A 433 -13.53 -26.77 29.17
C GLU A 433 -12.57 -26.86 30.37
N ARG A 434 -11.44 -26.16 30.31
CA ARG A 434 -10.43 -26.17 31.40
C ARG A 434 -10.86 -25.38 32.64
N HIS A 435 -11.58 -24.26 32.48
CA HIS A 435 -11.91 -23.38 33.61
C HIS A 435 -13.29 -23.64 34.22
N ILE A 436 -14.27 -24.07 33.42
CA ILE A 436 -15.67 -24.26 33.86
C ILE A 436 -16.19 -25.70 33.65
N SER A 437 -15.33 -26.63 33.21
CA SER A 437 -15.67 -28.06 33.01
C SER A 437 -16.95 -28.28 32.19
N LEU A 438 -17.21 -27.37 31.26
CA LEU A 438 -18.39 -27.35 30.39
C LEU A 438 -17.94 -27.57 28.95
N THR A 439 -18.51 -28.58 28.30
CA THR A 439 -18.29 -28.84 26.88
C THR A 439 -19.40 -28.17 26.09
N LEU A 440 -19.04 -27.18 25.28
CA LEU A 440 -19.96 -26.48 24.38
C LEU A 440 -19.65 -26.83 22.93
N SER A 441 -20.69 -26.93 22.11
CA SER A 441 -20.54 -27.07 20.66
C SER A 441 -20.01 -25.77 20.04
N MET A 442 -19.38 -25.87 18.87
CA MET A 442 -18.84 -24.69 18.16
C MET A 442 -19.93 -23.65 17.82
N LYS A 443 -21.18 -24.10 17.61
CA LYS A 443 -22.33 -23.23 17.39
C LYS A 443 -22.70 -22.44 18.65
N GLU A 444 -22.69 -23.10 19.80
CA GLU A 444 -22.94 -22.46 21.10
C GLU A 444 -21.83 -21.48 21.46
N ILE A 445 -20.56 -21.83 21.19
CA ILE A 445 -19.41 -20.95 21.44
C ILE A 445 -19.48 -19.67 20.60
N ARG A 446 -19.84 -19.77 19.32
CA ARG A 446 -19.98 -18.58 18.46
C ARG A 446 -21.11 -17.65 18.91
N GLN A 447 -22.18 -18.20 19.48
CA GLN A 447 -23.34 -17.43 19.95
C GLN A 447 -23.18 -16.94 21.39
N LEU A 448 -22.17 -17.42 22.12
CA LEU A 448 -21.93 -17.06 23.50
C LEU A 448 -21.53 -15.59 23.60
N THR A 449 -22.15 -14.82 24.50
CA THR A 449 -21.81 -13.41 24.72
C THR A 449 -20.85 -13.25 25.90
N ILE A 450 -20.18 -12.09 25.99
CA ILE A 450 -19.32 -11.77 27.13
C ILE A 450 -20.11 -11.79 28.45
N GLU A 451 -21.36 -11.30 28.45
CA GLU A 451 -22.28 -11.41 29.59
C GLU A 451 -22.63 -12.87 29.93
N GLY A 452 -22.90 -13.69 28.92
CA GLY A 452 -23.16 -15.13 29.09
C GLY A 452 -21.96 -15.84 29.72
N LEU A 453 -20.75 -15.48 29.30
CA LEU A 453 -19.50 -16.02 29.82
C LEU A 453 -19.24 -15.62 31.28
N GLN A 454 -19.57 -14.37 31.66
CA GLN A 454 -19.52 -13.90 33.05
C GLN A 454 -20.52 -14.65 33.94
N LYS A 455 -21.75 -14.87 33.46
CA LYS A 455 -22.78 -15.63 34.19
C LYS A 455 -22.37 -17.09 34.40
N LEU A 456 -21.80 -17.73 33.38
CA LEU A 456 -21.26 -19.10 33.47
C LEU A 456 -20.13 -19.20 34.51
N SER A 457 -19.27 -18.18 34.59
CA SER A 457 -18.19 -18.12 35.58
C SER A 457 -18.70 -17.93 37.02
N GLN A 458 -19.77 -17.16 37.22
CA GLN A 458 -20.35 -16.87 38.55
C GLN A 458 -21.24 -18.02 39.07
N GLY A 459 -21.91 -18.76 38.18
CA GLY A 459 -22.76 -19.88 38.54
C GLY A 459 -22.02 -21.06 39.18
N THR A 460 -20.75 -21.28 38.81
CA THR A 460 -19.92 -22.38 39.35
C THR A 460 -19.36 -22.07 40.73
N THR A 461 -19.16 -20.78 41.08
CA THR A 461 -18.69 -20.36 42.40
C THR A 461 -19.74 -20.52 43.50
N ALA A 462 -21.04 -20.47 43.18
CA ALA A 462 -22.12 -20.67 44.14
C ALA A 462 -22.30 -22.15 44.57
N SER A 463 -21.86 -23.11 43.74
CA SER A 463 -21.98 -24.56 44.00
C SER A 463 -20.87 -25.14 44.88
N LYS A 464 -19.80 -24.38 45.20
CA LYS A 464 -18.67 -24.87 46.00
C LYS A 464 -18.77 -24.52 47.50
N HIS A 465 -19.84 -23.86 47.94
CA HIS A 465 -20.05 -23.45 49.34
C HIS A 465 -21.37 -23.95 49.95
N SER A 466 -21.97 -25.01 49.41
CA SER A 466 -23.12 -25.70 50.00
C SER A 466 -22.77 -27.11 50.44
#